data_AF-M1ALT5-F1
#
_entry.id   AF-M1ALT5-F1
#
_cell.length_a   1.000
_cell.length_b   1.000
_cell.length_c   1.000
_cell.angle_alpha   90.00
_cell.angle_beta   90.00
_cell.angle_gamma   90.00
#
_symmetry.space_group_name_H-M   'P 1'
#
loop_
_entity.id
_entity.type
_entity.pdbx_description
1 polymer ?
#
loop_
_entity_poly.entity_id
_entity_poly.type
_entity_poly.pdbx_seq_one_letter_code
_entity_poly.pdbx_strand_id
1 'polypeptide(L)'
;MCIVVFIWQADSRYSLVLLLNRDEYHNRPTKEVHWWEDGKTIGGKDEVGGGTWLASSTNGKLAFLTNVLELHTLPHAKTRGDLPLRFLQSNKSPMEFAKELVNEGNEYNGFNLILADIETKKMVCVTNRPKGEPITIQEVQPGIHVLSNAKLDSPWPKAQRLKLNFKKMLDVYDEKICVKEMIEKLMRDTTKADKSKLPRICSTDWELELSSIFVELDTPLILTNVV
;
A
#
# COMPACT_ATOMS: atom_id res chain seq x y z
N MET A 1 4.24 8.18 4.21
CA MET A 1 4.16 7.87 2.76
C MET A 1 4.26 6.36 2.60
N CYS A 2 3.81 5.77 1.50
CA CYS A 2 3.90 4.31 1.35
C CYS A 2 4.09 4.02 -0.13
N ILE A 3 4.72 2.90 -0.43
CA ILE A 3 4.79 2.38 -1.79
C ILE A 3 4.75 0.86 -1.74
N VAL A 4 3.98 0.27 -2.66
CA VAL A 4 3.84 -1.17 -2.81
C VAL A 4 3.93 -1.52 -4.29
N VAL A 5 4.66 -2.58 -4.58
CA VAL A 5 4.65 -3.24 -5.88
C VAL A 5 4.12 -4.65 -5.68
N PHE A 6 3.26 -5.09 -6.60
CA PHE A 6 2.75 -6.45 -6.57
C PHE A 6 2.50 -6.99 -7.97
N ILE A 7 2.64 -8.30 -8.11
CA ILE A 7 2.16 -9.06 -9.28
C ILE A 7 0.90 -9.80 -8.87
N TRP A 8 -0.16 -9.66 -9.66
CA TRP A 8 -1.46 -10.26 -9.40
C TRP A 8 -1.86 -11.14 -10.59
N GLN A 9 -2.07 -12.44 -10.37
CA GLN A 9 -2.53 -13.39 -11.39
C GLN A 9 -1.77 -13.36 -12.72
N ALA A 10 -0.50 -12.94 -12.70
CA ALA A 10 0.33 -12.78 -13.89
C ALA A 10 1.67 -13.53 -13.79
N ASP A 11 1.80 -14.41 -12.80
CA ASP A 11 2.90 -15.35 -12.66
C ASP A 11 2.32 -16.77 -12.54
N SER A 12 2.92 -17.74 -13.21
CA SER A 12 2.45 -19.14 -13.18
C SER A 12 2.71 -19.84 -11.85
N ARG A 13 3.65 -19.32 -11.05
CA ARG A 13 4.11 -19.92 -9.78
C ARG A 13 3.38 -19.33 -8.58
N TYR A 14 2.99 -18.06 -8.65
CA TYR A 14 2.43 -17.32 -7.54
C TYR A 14 1.17 -16.55 -7.96
N SER A 15 0.07 -16.74 -7.23
CA SER A 15 -1.14 -15.92 -7.41
C SER A 15 -0.88 -14.44 -7.08
N LEU A 16 0.00 -14.20 -6.09
CA LEU A 16 0.39 -12.88 -5.63
C LEU A 16 1.83 -12.90 -5.12
N VAL A 17 2.62 -11.90 -5.54
CA VAL A 17 3.86 -11.48 -4.85
C VAL A 17 3.73 -10.00 -4.56
N LEU A 18 4.04 -9.58 -3.34
CA LEU A 18 3.84 -8.22 -2.87
C LEU A 18 5.05 -7.79 -2.04
N LEU A 19 5.52 -6.57 -2.27
CA LEU A 19 6.57 -5.90 -1.48
C LEU A 19 6.05 -4.52 -1.08
N LEU A 20 6.07 -4.19 0.22
CA LEU A 20 5.49 -2.94 0.71
C LEU A 20 6.43 -2.21 1.65
N ASN A 21 6.70 -0.95 1.33
CA ASN A 21 7.32 0.01 2.23
C ASN A 21 6.24 0.86 2.88
N ARG A 22 6.23 0.86 4.22
CA ARG A 22 5.51 1.83 5.02
C ARG A 22 6.50 2.90 5.49
N ASP A 23 6.42 4.08 4.88
CA ASP A 23 7.16 5.26 5.32
C ASP A 23 6.30 5.99 6.35
N GLU A 24 6.71 5.99 7.60
CA GLU A 24 5.95 6.60 8.69
C GLU A 24 6.91 7.19 9.72
N TYR A 25 6.36 7.93 10.68
CA TYR A 25 7.20 8.52 11.68
C TYR A 25 8.00 7.47 12.47
N HIS A 26 9.31 7.67 12.62
CA HIS A 26 10.18 6.76 13.39
C HIS A 26 9.66 6.47 14.79
N ASN A 27 9.19 7.52 15.45
CA ASN A 27 8.72 7.47 16.82
C ASN A 27 7.26 6.99 16.92
N ARG A 28 6.60 6.65 15.80
CA ARG A 28 5.25 6.09 15.81
C ARG A 28 5.34 4.61 16.19
N PRO A 29 4.90 4.20 17.39
CA PRO A 29 5.09 2.83 17.83
C PRO A 29 4.29 1.83 16.98
N THR A 30 4.91 0.71 16.65
CA THR A 30 4.30 -0.38 15.90
C THR A 30 4.71 -1.73 16.45
N LYS A 31 3.81 -2.70 16.40
CA LYS A 31 4.18 -4.11 16.56
C LYS A 31 4.51 -4.72 15.20
N GLU A 32 5.55 -5.55 15.20
CA GLU A 32 5.92 -6.41 14.08
C GLU A 32 4.78 -7.37 13.70
N VAL A 33 4.96 -8.13 12.62
CA VAL A 33 3.96 -9.10 12.17
C VAL A 33 3.70 -10.13 13.26
N HIS A 34 2.44 -10.24 13.67
CA HIS A 34 1.98 -11.21 14.66
C HIS A 34 0.55 -11.63 14.34
N TRP A 35 0.12 -12.73 14.96
CA TRP A 35 -1.28 -13.11 15.01
C TRP A 35 -2.03 -12.15 15.94
N TRP A 36 -3.12 -11.58 15.44
CA TRP A 36 -4.00 -10.70 16.20
C TRP A 36 -4.84 -11.52 17.19
N GLU A 37 -5.47 -10.83 18.14
CA GLU A 37 -6.27 -11.44 19.21
C GLU A 37 -7.46 -12.27 18.69
N ASP A 38 -7.93 -12.00 17.46
CA ASP A 38 -8.98 -12.79 16.80
C ASP A 38 -8.51 -14.20 16.36
N GLY A 39 -7.20 -14.48 16.42
CA GLY A 39 -6.59 -15.75 16.02
C GLY A 39 -6.71 -16.08 14.54
N LYS A 40 -7.19 -15.15 13.72
CA LYS A 40 -7.47 -15.35 12.29
C LYS A 40 -6.74 -14.35 11.41
N THR A 41 -6.30 -13.23 11.96
CA THR A 41 -5.62 -12.14 11.24
C THR A 41 -4.14 -12.14 11.59
N ILE A 42 -3.27 -12.04 10.57
CA ILE A 42 -1.83 -11.86 10.70
C ILE A 42 -1.40 -10.57 10.01
N GLY A 43 -0.63 -9.73 10.72
CA GLY A 43 -0.15 -8.46 10.18
C GLY A 43 0.51 -7.59 11.26
N GLY A 44 1.19 -6.53 10.84
CA GLY A 44 1.74 -5.53 11.77
C GLY A 44 0.62 -4.68 12.39
N LYS A 45 0.87 -4.10 13.57
CA LYS A 45 -0.09 -3.23 14.27
C LYS A 45 0.49 -1.84 14.45
N ASP A 46 -0.29 -0.84 14.06
CA ASP A 46 -0.05 0.55 14.44
C ASP A 46 -0.57 0.77 15.86
N GLU A 47 0.31 0.99 16.83
CA GLU A 47 -0.11 1.11 18.23
C GLU A 47 -0.76 2.45 18.56
N VAL A 48 -0.54 3.48 17.72
CA VAL A 48 -1.21 4.77 17.87
C VAL A 48 -2.61 4.71 17.27
N GLY A 49 -2.72 4.16 16.06
CA GLY A 49 -3.98 4.08 15.33
C GLY A 49 -4.83 2.86 15.68
N GLY A 50 -4.28 1.88 16.40
CA GLY A 50 -4.91 0.59 16.73
C GLY A 50 -5.09 -0.38 15.55
N GLY A 51 -4.87 0.08 14.31
CA GLY A 51 -5.14 -0.65 13.08
C GLY A 51 -3.91 -1.30 12.43
N THR A 52 -4.03 -1.64 11.14
CA THR A 52 -2.95 -2.22 10.33
C THR A 52 -2.82 -1.54 8.97
N TRP A 53 -1.65 -1.63 8.35
CA TRP A 53 -1.40 -1.18 6.97
C TRP A 53 -1.39 -2.32 5.96
N LEU A 54 -1.17 -3.55 6.42
CA LEU A 54 -1.12 -4.78 5.64
C LEU A 54 -1.40 -5.95 6.57
N ALA A 55 -2.44 -6.72 6.26
CA ALA A 55 -2.76 -7.93 6.97
C ALA A 55 -3.42 -8.96 6.05
N SER A 56 -3.30 -10.23 6.43
CA SER A 56 -3.96 -11.36 5.80
C SER A 56 -4.78 -12.12 6.83
N SER A 57 -5.81 -12.80 6.39
CA SER A 57 -6.55 -13.76 7.21
C SER A 57 -6.15 -15.21 6.89
N THR A 58 -6.51 -16.13 7.77
CA THR A 58 -6.32 -17.59 7.56
C THR A 58 -7.13 -18.17 6.41
N ASN A 59 -8.20 -17.50 5.98
CA ASN A 59 -9.03 -17.92 4.83
C ASN A 59 -8.59 -17.26 3.51
N GLY A 60 -7.37 -16.71 3.43
CA GLY A 60 -6.82 -16.20 2.17
C GLY A 60 -7.36 -14.85 1.72
N LYS A 61 -8.00 -14.08 2.60
CA LYS A 61 -8.24 -12.64 2.35
C LYS A 61 -6.98 -11.86 2.72
N LEU A 62 -6.71 -10.81 1.95
CA LEU A 62 -5.59 -9.91 2.16
C LEU A 62 -6.10 -8.47 1.97
N ALA A 63 -5.68 -7.56 2.85
CA ALA A 63 -5.92 -6.14 2.64
C ALA A 63 -4.71 -5.31 3.03
N PHE A 64 -4.47 -4.27 2.24
CA PHE A 64 -3.43 -3.28 2.51
C PHE A 64 -3.83 -1.92 1.99
N LEU A 65 -3.18 -0.88 2.50
CA LEU A 65 -3.48 0.48 2.11
C LEU A 65 -2.23 1.33 1.90
N THR A 66 -2.40 2.38 1.11
CA THR A 66 -1.47 3.51 1.06
C THR A 66 -2.21 4.80 1.38
N ASN A 67 -1.53 5.71 2.07
CA ASN A 67 -2.05 7.06 2.31
C ASN A 67 -1.97 7.87 1.01
N VAL A 68 -2.96 8.70 0.71
CA VAL A 68 -2.84 9.71 -0.35
C VAL A 68 -2.08 10.92 0.19
N LEU A 69 -1.15 11.46 -0.60
CA LEU A 69 -0.44 12.69 -0.24
C LEU A 69 -1.38 13.88 -0.41
N GLU A 70 -1.66 14.60 0.68
CA GLU A 70 -2.56 15.76 0.68
C GLU A 70 -2.08 16.83 1.67
N LEU A 71 -2.32 18.11 1.34
CA LEU A 71 -1.96 19.26 2.19
C LEU A 71 -2.90 19.43 3.39
N HIS A 72 -4.17 19.08 3.22
CA HIS A 72 -5.22 19.30 4.21
C HIS A 72 -5.85 17.98 4.60
N THR A 73 -5.67 17.61 5.87
CA THR A 73 -6.28 16.43 6.48
C THR A 73 -7.42 16.84 7.40
N LEU A 74 -8.41 15.97 7.54
CA LEU A 74 -9.47 16.06 8.54
C LEU A 74 -8.88 15.74 9.94
N PRO A 75 -8.97 16.66 10.92
CA PRO A 75 -8.40 16.46 12.25
C PRO A 75 -9.03 15.31 13.04
N HIS A 76 -10.31 15.03 12.82
CA HIS A 76 -11.09 14.02 13.54
C HIS A 76 -11.55 12.88 12.63
N ALA A 77 -10.81 12.60 11.55
CA ALA A 77 -11.11 11.46 10.68
C ALA A 77 -10.92 10.12 11.41
N LYS A 78 -11.72 9.13 11.01
CA LYS A 78 -11.50 7.73 11.39
C LYS A 78 -10.11 7.27 10.92
N THR A 79 -9.51 6.37 11.70
CA THR A 79 -8.21 5.76 11.33
C THR A 79 -8.37 4.84 10.12
N ARG A 80 -7.58 5.08 9.07
CA ARG A 80 -7.60 4.24 7.85
C ARG A 80 -7.20 2.80 8.12
N GLY A 81 -6.37 2.56 9.15
CA GLY A 81 -5.87 1.23 9.49
C GLY A 81 -6.93 0.27 10.04
N ASP A 82 -8.14 0.76 10.32
CA ASP A 82 -9.30 -0.06 10.67
C ASP A 82 -9.89 -0.76 9.43
N LEU A 83 -9.76 -0.17 8.23
CA LEU A 83 -10.37 -0.69 7.01
C LEU A 83 -9.91 -2.10 6.64
N PRO A 84 -8.59 -2.44 6.66
CA PRO A 84 -8.15 -3.80 6.41
C PRO A 84 -8.71 -4.79 7.43
N LEU A 85 -8.70 -4.44 8.73
CA LEU A 85 -9.19 -5.33 9.79
C LEU A 85 -10.68 -5.63 9.63
N ARG A 86 -11.50 -4.59 9.40
CA ARG A 86 -12.93 -4.76 9.17
C ARG A 86 -13.25 -5.65 7.98
N PHE A 87 -12.47 -5.54 6.91
CA PHE A 87 -12.63 -6.43 5.76
C PHE A 87 -12.29 -7.89 6.13
N LEU A 88 -11.14 -8.12 6.75
CA LEU A 88 -10.64 -9.45 7.12
C LEU A 88 -11.54 -10.15 8.14
N GLN A 89 -12.16 -9.39 9.05
CA GLN A 89 -13.09 -9.89 10.06
C GLN A 89 -14.52 -10.07 9.53
N SER A 90 -14.80 -9.58 8.32
CA SER A 90 -16.10 -9.76 7.67
C SER A 90 -16.15 -11.01 6.80
N ASN A 91 -17.37 -11.52 6.57
CA ASN A 91 -17.62 -12.57 5.58
C ASN A 91 -17.84 -12.04 4.16
N LYS A 92 -17.64 -10.73 3.92
CA LYS A 92 -17.92 -10.08 2.63
C LYS A 92 -16.82 -10.35 1.61
N SER A 93 -17.20 -10.51 0.35
CA SER A 93 -16.27 -10.48 -0.78
C SER A 93 -15.61 -9.08 -0.91
N PRO A 94 -14.49 -8.96 -1.65
CA PRO A 94 -13.85 -7.66 -1.86
C PRO A 94 -14.81 -6.59 -2.43
N MET A 95 -15.66 -6.96 -3.38
CA MET A 95 -16.62 -6.05 -4.02
C MET A 95 -17.76 -5.65 -3.08
N GLU A 96 -18.28 -6.57 -2.27
CA GLU A 96 -19.35 -6.27 -1.31
C GLU A 96 -18.87 -5.29 -0.24
N PHE A 97 -17.69 -5.53 0.33
CA PHE A 97 -17.11 -4.63 1.32
C PHE A 97 -16.82 -3.25 0.71
N ALA A 98 -16.28 -3.21 -0.52
CA ALA A 98 -16.02 -1.96 -1.22
C ALA A 98 -17.29 -1.12 -1.41
N LYS A 99 -18.41 -1.74 -1.81
CA LYS A 99 -19.70 -1.05 -1.99
C LYS A 99 -20.26 -0.46 -0.71
N GLU A 100 -20.07 -1.14 0.42
CA GLU A 100 -20.47 -0.62 1.73
C GLU A 100 -19.61 0.58 2.15
N LEU A 101 -18.29 0.48 1.93
CA LEU A 101 -17.33 1.53 2.27
C LEU A 101 -17.61 2.85 1.53
N VAL A 102 -18.26 2.82 0.36
CA VAL A 102 -18.67 4.04 -0.38
C VAL A 102 -19.51 4.98 0.49
N ASN A 103 -20.31 4.46 1.42
CA ASN A 103 -21.18 5.31 2.22
C ASN A 103 -20.46 6.07 3.34
N GLU A 104 -19.28 5.62 3.76
CA GLU A 104 -18.52 6.20 4.88
C GLU A 104 -17.09 6.61 4.52
N GLY A 105 -16.64 6.42 3.27
CA GLY A 105 -15.26 6.73 2.88
C GLY A 105 -14.86 8.20 3.03
N ASN A 106 -15.84 9.11 3.13
CA ASN A 106 -15.62 10.53 3.42
C ASN A 106 -15.27 10.83 4.89
N GLU A 107 -15.44 9.86 5.78
CA GLU A 107 -15.05 9.96 7.19
C GLU A 107 -13.55 9.73 7.43
N TYR A 108 -12.81 9.38 6.37
CA TYR A 108 -11.39 9.09 6.40
C TYR A 108 -10.58 10.14 5.65
N ASN A 109 -9.32 10.34 6.09
CA ASN A 109 -8.31 11.01 5.28
C ASN A 109 -8.03 10.21 3.99
N GLY A 110 -7.31 10.82 3.03
CA GLY A 110 -7.11 10.25 1.71
C GLY A 110 -6.45 8.87 1.77
N PHE A 111 -7.03 7.88 1.08
CA PHE A 111 -6.52 6.51 1.05
C PHE A 111 -6.66 5.85 -0.32
N ASN A 112 -5.82 4.84 -0.53
CA ASN A 112 -6.05 3.78 -1.49
C ASN A 112 -6.04 2.46 -0.72
N LEU A 113 -7.10 1.68 -0.84
CA LEU A 113 -7.29 0.42 -0.13
C LEU A 113 -7.38 -0.70 -1.16
N ILE A 114 -6.50 -1.70 -1.04
CA ILE A 114 -6.60 -2.94 -1.80
C ILE A 114 -7.27 -4.00 -0.93
N LEU A 115 -8.30 -4.62 -1.48
CA LEU A 115 -9.03 -5.73 -0.89
C LEU A 115 -8.89 -6.92 -1.83
N ALA A 116 -8.31 -8.01 -1.35
CA ALA A 116 -8.07 -9.20 -2.14
C ALA A 116 -8.60 -10.44 -1.44
N ASP A 117 -9.06 -11.37 -2.26
CA ASP A 117 -9.46 -12.72 -1.86
C ASP A 117 -8.75 -13.67 -2.83
N ILE A 118 -7.73 -14.36 -2.30
CA ILE A 118 -6.82 -15.20 -3.09
C ILE A 118 -7.53 -16.45 -3.60
N GLU A 119 -8.48 -16.98 -2.82
CA GLU A 119 -9.24 -18.18 -3.17
C GLU A 119 -10.18 -17.92 -4.35
N THR A 120 -10.93 -16.81 -4.31
CA THR A 120 -11.84 -16.40 -5.39
C THR A 120 -11.14 -15.66 -6.53
N LYS A 121 -9.84 -15.37 -6.40
CA LYS A 121 -9.04 -14.62 -7.38
C LYS A 121 -9.64 -13.25 -7.70
N LYS A 122 -10.19 -12.58 -6.68
CA LYS A 122 -10.77 -11.24 -6.80
C LYS A 122 -9.96 -10.22 -6.04
N MET A 123 -9.71 -9.09 -6.67
CA MET A 123 -9.03 -7.95 -6.05
C MET A 123 -9.69 -6.65 -6.51
N VAL A 124 -9.96 -5.76 -5.57
CA VAL A 124 -10.47 -4.42 -5.85
C VAL A 124 -9.62 -3.36 -5.15
N CYS A 125 -9.47 -2.22 -5.83
CA CYS A 125 -8.90 -1.01 -5.29
C CYS A 125 -10.03 -0.02 -5.00
N VAL A 126 -10.07 0.51 -3.78
CA VAL A 126 -11.00 1.55 -3.36
C VAL A 126 -10.23 2.81 -3.02
N THR A 127 -10.66 3.96 -3.53
CA THR A 127 -10.09 5.26 -3.16
C THR A 127 -11.17 6.30 -2.92
N ASN A 128 -10.98 7.10 -1.86
CA ASN A 128 -11.80 8.26 -1.56
C ASN A 128 -11.21 9.57 -2.13
N ARG A 129 -10.33 9.46 -3.14
CA ARG A 129 -9.69 10.60 -3.80
C ARG A 129 -9.82 10.52 -5.33
N PRO A 130 -9.92 11.68 -6.02
CA PRO A 130 -9.77 13.04 -5.50
C PRO A 130 -10.99 13.53 -4.69
N LYS A 131 -10.79 14.55 -3.85
CA LYS A 131 -11.83 15.07 -2.96
C LYS A 131 -12.92 15.78 -3.78
N GLY A 132 -14.19 15.53 -3.44
CA GLY A 132 -15.34 16.10 -4.15
C GLY A 132 -15.83 15.23 -5.32
N GLU A 133 -15.09 14.18 -5.69
CA GLU A 133 -15.56 13.13 -6.59
C GLU A 133 -16.14 11.95 -5.80
N PRO A 134 -17.01 11.14 -6.41
CA PRO A 134 -17.47 9.89 -5.82
C PRO A 134 -16.29 8.95 -5.49
N ILE A 135 -16.42 8.21 -4.38
CA ILE A 135 -15.49 7.13 -4.03
C ILE A 135 -15.45 6.13 -5.18
N THR A 136 -14.24 5.83 -5.66
CA THR A 136 -14.03 4.96 -6.81
C THR A 136 -13.72 3.55 -6.35
N ILE A 137 -14.38 2.57 -6.98
CA ILE A 137 -14.07 1.14 -6.85
C ILE A 137 -13.58 0.66 -8.23
N GLN A 138 -12.39 0.06 -8.26
CA GLN A 138 -11.79 -0.47 -9.47
C GLN A 138 -11.41 -1.94 -9.26
N GLU A 139 -11.84 -2.83 -10.16
CA GLU A 139 -11.32 -4.21 -10.18
C GLU A 139 -9.87 -4.20 -10.69
N VAL A 140 -8.97 -4.84 -9.94
CA VAL A 140 -7.55 -4.93 -10.27
C VAL A 140 -7.36 -6.08 -11.25
N GLN A 141 -6.95 -5.73 -12.48
CA GLN A 141 -6.71 -6.69 -13.54
C GLN A 141 -5.44 -7.52 -13.27
N PRO A 142 -5.29 -8.70 -13.88
CA PRO A 142 -4.03 -9.43 -13.82
C PRO A 142 -2.87 -8.59 -14.37
N GLY A 143 -1.74 -8.56 -13.66
CA GLY A 143 -0.56 -7.82 -14.07
C GLY A 143 0.35 -7.40 -12.93
N ILE A 144 1.37 -6.60 -13.27
CA ILE A 144 2.23 -5.92 -12.31
C ILE A 144 1.64 -4.55 -12.04
N HIS A 145 1.46 -4.22 -10.77
CA HIS A 145 0.91 -2.97 -10.30
C HIS A 145 1.85 -2.29 -9.31
N VAL A 146 1.85 -0.96 -9.35
CA VAL A 146 2.50 -0.15 -8.31
C VAL A 146 1.51 0.85 -7.76
N LEU A 147 1.43 0.91 -6.44
CA LEU A 147 0.61 1.87 -5.71
C LEU A 147 1.50 2.64 -4.74
N SER A 148 1.48 3.96 -4.86
CA SER A 148 2.14 4.86 -3.91
C SER A 148 1.10 5.80 -3.31
N ASN A 149 1.37 7.10 -3.26
CA ASN A 149 0.53 8.07 -2.56
C ASN A 149 -0.50 8.78 -3.46
N ALA A 150 -0.85 8.14 -4.57
CA ALA A 150 -1.81 8.59 -5.56
C ALA A 150 -2.62 7.39 -6.07
N LYS A 151 -3.29 7.50 -7.22
CA LYS A 151 -4.09 6.41 -7.82
C LYS A 151 -3.20 5.19 -8.18
N LEU A 152 -3.80 4.01 -8.24
CA LEU A 152 -3.15 2.79 -8.71
C LEU A 152 -2.49 3.01 -10.08
N ASP A 153 -1.24 2.55 -10.24
CA ASP A 153 -0.42 2.71 -11.44
C ASP A 153 -0.18 4.16 -11.90
N SER A 154 -0.30 5.13 -10.98
CA SER A 154 0.10 6.51 -11.27
C SER A 154 1.54 6.57 -11.79
N PRO A 155 1.84 7.35 -12.85
CA PRO A 155 3.12 7.36 -13.55
C PRO A 155 4.21 8.15 -12.79
N TRP A 156 4.29 8.00 -11.46
CA TRP A 156 5.30 8.68 -10.66
C TRP A 156 6.69 8.08 -10.93
N PRO A 157 7.78 8.90 -10.97
CA PRO A 157 9.11 8.40 -11.31
C PRO A 157 9.56 7.19 -10.47
N LYS A 158 9.32 7.22 -9.16
CA LYS A 158 9.63 6.09 -8.27
C LYS A 158 8.79 4.84 -8.55
N ALA A 159 7.51 5.04 -8.89
CA ALA A 159 6.61 3.93 -9.18
C ALA A 159 6.98 3.24 -10.50
N GLN A 160 7.29 4.01 -11.54
CA GLN A 160 7.77 3.48 -12.82
C GLN A 160 9.10 2.74 -12.67
N ARG A 161 10.05 3.32 -11.91
CA ARG A 161 11.34 2.70 -11.64
C ARG A 161 11.19 1.39 -10.87
N LEU A 162 10.37 1.37 -9.83
CA LEU A 162 10.06 0.16 -9.06
C LEU A 162 9.42 -0.91 -9.95
N LYS A 163 8.42 -0.55 -10.76
CA LYS A 163 7.73 -1.46 -11.69
C LYS A 163 8.72 -2.11 -12.67
N LEU A 164 9.59 -1.30 -13.28
CA LEU A 164 10.58 -1.76 -14.23
C LEU A 164 11.58 -2.74 -13.59
N ASN A 165 12.14 -2.38 -12.44
CA ASN A 165 13.16 -3.21 -11.78
C ASN A 165 12.55 -4.47 -11.17
N PHE A 166 11.33 -4.40 -10.64
CA PHE A 166 10.58 -5.57 -10.17
C PHE A 166 10.34 -6.58 -11.31
N LYS A 167 9.89 -6.11 -12.48
CA LYS A 167 9.72 -6.96 -13.66
C LYS A 167 11.04 -7.64 -14.07
N LYS A 168 12.14 -6.88 -14.15
CA LYS A 168 13.46 -7.44 -14.47
C LYS A 168 13.88 -8.54 -13.51
N MET A 169 13.58 -8.39 -12.22
CA MET A 169 13.89 -9.43 -11.24
C MET A 169 13.00 -10.65 -11.41
N LEU A 170 11.70 -10.49 -11.67
CA LEU A 170 10.79 -11.60 -11.96
C LEU A 170 11.25 -12.43 -13.16
N ASP A 171 11.74 -11.78 -14.21
CA ASP A 171 12.22 -12.42 -15.44
C ASP A 171 13.54 -13.21 -15.25
N VAL A 172 14.28 -12.98 -14.15
CA VAL A 172 15.53 -13.69 -13.83
C VAL A 172 15.30 -15.00 -13.07
N TYR A 173 14.20 -15.09 -12.32
CA TYR A 173 13.89 -16.30 -11.57
C TYR A 173 13.06 -17.24 -12.46
N ASP A 174 13.57 -18.43 -12.75
CA ASP A 174 12.80 -19.47 -13.43
C ASP A 174 11.90 -20.23 -12.45
N GLU A 175 12.45 -20.70 -11.32
CA GLU A 175 11.72 -21.59 -10.41
C GLU A 175 11.15 -20.90 -9.17
N LYS A 176 11.96 -20.12 -8.46
CA LYS A 176 11.59 -19.52 -7.17
C LYS A 176 12.12 -18.11 -7.04
N ILE A 177 11.25 -17.19 -6.64
CA ILE A 177 11.63 -15.81 -6.36
C ILE A 177 12.42 -15.73 -5.06
N CYS A 178 13.59 -15.07 -5.09
CA CYS A 178 14.31 -14.68 -3.88
C CYS A 178 13.78 -13.35 -3.35
N VAL A 179 12.79 -13.40 -2.46
CA VAL A 179 12.14 -12.21 -1.87
C VAL A 179 13.16 -11.34 -1.13
N LYS A 180 14.13 -11.94 -0.43
CA LYS A 180 15.17 -11.20 0.29
C LYS A 180 16.00 -10.32 -0.66
N GLU A 181 16.41 -10.88 -1.79
CA GLU A 181 17.17 -10.13 -2.80
C GLU A 181 16.32 -9.01 -3.42
N MET A 182 15.03 -9.26 -3.67
CA MET A 182 14.11 -8.22 -4.15
C MET A 182 13.97 -7.08 -3.13
N ILE A 183 13.85 -7.39 -1.85
CA ILE A 183 13.82 -6.38 -0.79
C ILE A 183 15.09 -5.53 -0.82
N GLU A 184 16.26 -6.17 -0.83
CA GLU A 184 17.55 -5.49 -0.80
C GLU A 184 17.78 -4.60 -2.03
N LYS A 185 17.40 -5.07 -3.23
CA LYS A 185 17.66 -4.36 -4.48
C LYS A 185 16.58 -3.34 -4.87
N LEU A 186 15.33 -3.55 -4.45
CA LEU A 186 14.19 -2.73 -4.88
C LEU A 186 13.70 -1.83 -3.77
N MET A 187 13.46 -2.39 -2.58
CA MET A 187 12.75 -1.71 -1.51
C MET A 187 13.66 -0.82 -0.65
N ARG A 188 14.99 -0.85 -0.87
CA ARG A 188 15.97 0.04 -0.24
C ARG A 188 16.46 1.18 -1.14
N ASP A 189 15.80 1.40 -2.27
CA ASP A 189 16.20 2.44 -3.23
C ASP A 189 15.88 3.86 -2.73
N THR A 190 16.93 4.62 -2.39
CA THR A 190 16.89 6.01 -1.94
C THR A 190 16.97 7.04 -3.07
N THR A 191 16.98 6.61 -4.34
CA THR A 191 17.06 7.50 -5.52
C THR A 191 15.89 8.46 -5.58
N LYS A 192 16.19 9.76 -5.50
CA LYS A 192 15.21 10.86 -5.60
C LYS A 192 14.81 11.10 -7.06
N ALA A 193 13.62 11.65 -7.27
CA ALA A 193 13.15 12.06 -8.60
C ALA A 193 13.81 13.36 -9.05
N ASP A 194 13.80 13.60 -10.36
CA ASP A 194 14.09 14.92 -10.92
C ASP A 194 13.00 15.92 -10.45
N LYS A 195 13.41 17.10 -9.96
CA LYS A 195 12.50 18.16 -9.49
C LYS A 195 11.45 18.54 -10.54
N SER A 196 11.79 18.48 -11.82
CA SER A 196 10.87 18.77 -12.93
C SER A 196 9.72 17.76 -13.08
N LYS A 197 9.88 16.55 -12.52
CA LYS A 197 8.92 15.44 -12.61
C LYS A 197 8.10 15.24 -11.33
N LEU A 198 8.21 16.15 -10.37
CA LEU A 198 7.45 16.11 -9.12
C LEU A 198 5.97 16.51 -9.34
N PRO A 199 5.04 15.96 -8.54
CA PRO A 199 3.61 16.13 -8.78
C PRO A 199 3.04 17.52 -8.43
N ARG A 200 3.81 18.40 -7.75
CA ARG A 200 3.43 19.78 -7.38
C ARG A 200 2.15 19.88 -6.55
N ILE A 201 1.94 18.90 -5.68
CA ILE A 201 0.90 18.84 -4.65
C ILE A 201 1.29 19.71 -3.45
N CYS A 202 2.56 19.70 -3.05
CA CYS A 202 3.10 20.50 -1.94
C CYS A 202 4.47 21.11 -2.29
N SER A 203 5.22 21.60 -1.30
CA SER A 203 6.49 22.27 -1.56
C SER A 203 7.47 21.33 -2.26
N THR A 204 8.19 21.84 -3.25
CA THR A 204 9.10 21.04 -4.08
C THR A 204 10.15 20.31 -3.26
N ASP A 205 10.67 20.93 -2.20
CA ASP A 205 11.65 20.29 -1.34
C ASP A 205 11.04 19.11 -0.55
N TRP A 206 9.81 19.27 -0.04
CA TRP A 206 9.11 18.16 0.64
C TRP A 206 8.77 17.02 -0.33
N GLU A 207 8.32 17.33 -1.54
CA GLU A 207 8.05 16.31 -2.56
C GLU A 207 9.30 15.59 -3.01
N LEU A 208 10.41 16.31 -3.15
CA LEU A 208 11.70 15.73 -3.48
C LEU A 208 12.10 14.73 -2.40
N GLU A 209 11.96 15.09 -1.14
CA GLU A 209 12.30 14.21 -0.04
C GLU A 209 11.49 12.90 -0.03
N LEU A 210 10.21 12.97 -0.38
CA LEU A 210 9.31 11.82 -0.44
C LEU A 210 9.36 11.05 -1.77
N SER A 211 10.26 11.44 -2.68
CA SER A 211 10.31 10.92 -4.05
C SER A 211 11.11 9.63 -4.23
N SER A 212 11.70 9.08 -3.18
CA SER A 212 12.37 7.77 -3.18
C SER A 212 11.41 6.63 -2.83
N ILE A 213 11.84 5.39 -3.08
CA ILE A 213 11.10 4.17 -2.72
C ILE A 213 11.30 3.87 -1.24
N PHE A 214 12.53 4.02 -0.75
CA PHE A 214 12.89 4.03 0.66
C PHE A 214 13.10 5.49 1.08
N VAL A 215 12.24 6.00 1.97
CA VAL A 215 12.30 7.39 2.41
C VAL A 215 13.16 7.47 3.66
N GLU A 216 14.33 8.08 3.52
CA GLU A 216 15.17 8.51 4.63
C GLU A 216 15.11 10.03 4.70
N LEU A 217 14.77 10.56 5.88
CA LEU A 217 14.87 11.97 6.19
C LEU A 217 15.89 12.15 7.31
N ASP A 218 16.84 13.08 7.14
CA ASP A 218 17.77 13.54 8.20
C ASP A 218 17.06 14.45 9.21
N THR A 219 15.91 14.02 9.69
CA THR A 219 15.22 14.53 10.86
C THR A 219 14.85 13.32 11.71
N PRO A 220 14.63 13.46 13.03
CA PRO A 220 14.20 12.34 13.89
C PRO A 220 12.82 11.76 13.53
N LEU A 221 12.33 12.02 12.32
CA LEU A 221 10.95 11.92 11.92
C LEU A 221 10.65 10.75 10.98
N ILE A 222 11.45 10.24 10.03
CA ILE A 222 11.00 9.09 9.18
C ILE A 222 12.10 8.04 8.88
N LEU A 223 11.89 6.76 9.27
CA LEU A 223 12.50 5.57 8.65
C LEU A 223 11.39 4.67 8.13
N THR A 224 11.65 4.06 6.98
CA THR A 224 10.77 3.09 6.34
C THR A 224 10.93 1.70 6.96
N ASN A 225 9.82 1.10 7.39
CA ASN A 225 9.76 -0.34 7.67
C ASN A 225 9.44 -1.09 6.38
N VAL A 226 10.32 -2.02 6.01
CA VAL A 226 10.10 -2.92 4.88
C VAL A 226 9.33 -4.14 5.36
N VAL A 227 8.18 -4.41 4.73
CA VAL A 227 7.39 -5.63 4.92
C VAL A 227 7.32 -6.41 3.61
#